data_AF-A0A563U2V4-F1
#
_entry.id   AF-A0A563U2V4-F1
#
_cell.length_a   1.000
_cell.length_b   1.000
_cell.length_c   1.000
_cell.angle_alpha   90.00
_cell.angle_beta   90.00
_cell.angle_gamma   90.00
#
_symmetry.space_group_name_H-M   'P 1'
#
loop_
_entity.id
_entity.type
_entity.pdbx_description
1 polymer ?
#
loop_
_entity_poly.entity_id
_entity_poly.type
_entity_poly.pdbx_seq_one_letter_code
_entity_poly.pdbx_strand_id
1 'polypeptide(L)'
;MTLLPQDNKLAPRPHQKPQGNQLFPVFLKLEHLHTVLVGAGKVGLEKLTALLLNCPVAAVTIVAKEVLPQVTDLATLHHNVKIIQKAFEDADLDSADIVIAATDDSELNKYVRQSAHDRKLLINVADKPELCDFYLGSIVQKGDLKLAISTNGKSPTIAKRLREVLSEALPEELDTTLQQMHDIRNNLSGDFTYKVKELNRVTAVLLGPKKAPSNARLKLIVWATFVSFLLITIAAVWFKDPQFQAYVENISPMFYYFLGAGFVFALIDGAIGMSYGVTSTTFSLSMGIPPASASMGVHLSEIMSNGIAGWMHYRMGNVNWKLFKLLLLPGIIGAVTGAYLLSSLEHYAMYTKPAVSVYTLILGIVIFRKALSLKKKRTESKIKRISLLGLGGGFIDAVGGGGWGSIVLSTLIAGGRHPRFSLGTVKLSRFFIALMGSLTFITMLKSAHWDAVAGLVIGSALASPVAAKISNKISAKAIMMAVSIIVVAISVRSIINFLLKTF
;
A
#
# COMPACT_ATOMS: atom_id res chain seq x y z
N MET A 1 2.75 -30.83 -27.57
CA MET A 1 3.64 -29.68 -27.80
C MET A 1 3.07 -28.50 -27.00
N THR A 2 3.51 -28.35 -25.77
CA THR A 2 2.95 -27.42 -24.77
C THR A 2 3.39 -26.00 -25.08
N LEU A 3 2.44 -25.08 -25.29
CA LEU A 3 2.71 -23.68 -25.60
C LEU A 3 3.32 -22.99 -24.36
N LEU A 4 4.57 -22.54 -24.46
CA LEU A 4 5.20 -21.68 -23.48
C LEU A 4 4.44 -20.34 -23.37
N PRO A 5 4.29 -19.75 -22.17
CA PRO A 5 3.68 -18.43 -22.00
C PRO A 5 4.45 -17.36 -22.80
N GLN A 6 3.78 -16.66 -23.71
CA GLN A 6 4.40 -15.72 -24.67
C GLN A 6 4.89 -14.37 -24.09
N ASP A 7 4.83 -14.14 -22.78
CA ASP A 7 5.02 -12.80 -22.19
C ASP A 7 6.29 -12.65 -21.33
N ASN A 8 7.45 -13.07 -21.86
CA ASN A 8 8.74 -12.70 -21.27
C ASN A 8 9.78 -12.37 -22.35
N LYS A 9 9.49 -11.35 -23.19
CA LYS A 9 10.51 -10.81 -24.09
C LYS A 9 11.55 -10.04 -23.26
N LEU A 10 12.65 -10.71 -22.93
CA LEU A 10 13.89 -10.08 -22.43
C LEU A 10 14.42 -9.18 -23.55
N ALA A 11 14.15 -7.87 -23.47
CA ALA A 11 14.70 -6.90 -24.40
C ALA A 11 16.23 -6.82 -24.22
N PRO A 12 17.03 -6.87 -25.30
CA PRO A 12 18.47 -6.70 -25.19
C PRO A 12 18.78 -5.30 -24.66
N ARG A 13 19.44 -5.24 -23.51
CA ARG A 13 19.93 -3.97 -22.93
C ARG A 13 21.33 -3.69 -23.51
N PRO A 14 21.66 -2.44 -23.89
CA PRO A 14 23.00 -2.08 -24.33
C PRO A 14 24.03 -2.39 -23.22
N HIS A 15 25.27 -2.70 -23.61
CA HIS A 15 26.40 -3.05 -22.74
C HIS A 15 26.70 -1.95 -21.70
N GLN A 16 25.94 -1.93 -20.61
CA GLN A 16 26.26 -1.20 -19.38
C GLN A 16 26.97 -2.15 -18.42
N LYS A 17 27.98 -1.66 -17.70
CA LYS A 17 28.56 -2.43 -16.57
C LYS A 17 27.41 -2.94 -15.69
N PRO A 18 27.36 -4.24 -15.35
CA PRO A 18 26.24 -4.79 -14.62
C PRO A 18 26.07 -4.08 -13.27
N GLN A 19 25.01 -3.30 -13.14
CA GLN A 19 24.66 -2.60 -11.90
C GLN A 19 23.60 -3.42 -11.15
N GLY A 20 23.92 -3.86 -9.93
CA GLY A 20 23.01 -4.62 -9.07
C GLY A 20 23.51 -6.02 -8.70
N ASN A 21 22.66 -6.83 -8.06
CA ASN A 21 22.94 -8.24 -7.80
C ASN A 21 22.61 -9.05 -9.07
N GLN A 22 23.64 -9.64 -9.70
CA GLN A 22 23.50 -10.42 -10.95
C GLN A 22 23.42 -11.93 -10.70
N LEU A 23 23.47 -12.36 -9.43
CA LEU A 23 23.41 -13.78 -9.10
C LEU A 23 22.07 -14.36 -9.53
N PHE A 24 22.11 -15.52 -10.17
CA PHE A 24 20.94 -16.30 -10.46
C PHE A 24 20.59 -17.17 -9.24
N PRO A 25 19.46 -16.95 -8.56
CA PRO A 25 19.12 -17.72 -7.37
C PRO A 25 18.67 -19.13 -7.76
N VAL A 26 19.37 -20.14 -7.24
CA VAL A 26 19.04 -21.56 -7.41
C VAL A 26 19.04 -22.27 -6.07
N PHE A 27 18.20 -23.30 -5.94
CA PHE A 27 18.24 -24.23 -4.81
C PHE A 27 18.80 -25.56 -5.32
N LEU A 28 19.92 -26.00 -4.74
CA LEU A 28 20.59 -27.24 -5.10
C LEU A 28 20.09 -28.39 -4.21
N LYS A 29 19.82 -29.55 -4.82
CA LYS A 29 19.48 -30.79 -4.12
C LYS A 29 20.75 -31.53 -3.70
N LEU A 30 21.24 -31.22 -2.50
CA LEU A 30 22.50 -31.77 -1.98
C LEU A 30 22.44 -33.28 -1.70
N GLU A 31 21.24 -33.87 -1.63
CA GLU A 31 21.05 -35.32 -1.55
C GLU A 31 21.50 -36.08 -2.81
N HIS A 32 21.69 -35.36 -3.93
CA HIS A 32 22.14 -35.92 -5.21
C HIS A 32 23.53 -35.43 -5.63
N LEU A 33 24.20 -34.64 -4.79
CA LEU A 33 25.49 -34.02 -5.10
C LEU A 33 26.53 -34.41 -4.05
N HIS A 34 27.73 -34.74 -4.51
CA HIS A 34 28.88 -34.95 -3.64
C HIS A 34 29.61 -33.62 -3.43
N THR A 35 29.67 -33.18 -2.17
CA THR A 35 30.35 -31.92 -1.79
C THR A 35 31.73 -32.21 -1.21
N VAL A 36 32.78 -31.64 -1.80
CA VAL A 36 34.11 -31.67 -1.18
C VAL A 36 34.37 -30.37 -0.44
N LEU A 37 34.65 -30.47 0.86
CA LEU A 37 35.00 -29.37 1.74
C LEU A 37 36.50 -29.42 2.06
N VAL A 38 37.26 -28.46 1.53
CA VAL A 38 38.69 -28.34 1.82
C VAL A 38 38.87 -27.40 3.01
N GLY A 39 39.38 -27.92 4.11
CA GLY A 39 39.57 -27.20 5.38
C GLY A 39 38.55 -27.59 6.46
N ALA A 40 39.06 -27.91 7.65
CA ALA A 40 38.28 -28.35 8.80
C ALA A 40 38.52 -27.50 10.06
N GLY A 41 38.86 -26.22 9.86
CA GLY A 41 38.95 -25.22 10.94
C GLY A 41 37.58 -24.62 11.30
N LYS A 42 37.56 -23.47 11.97
CA LYS A 42 36.32 -22.78 12.38
C LYS A 42 35.40 -22.45 11.20
N VAL A 43 35.98 -21.98 10.09
CA VAL A 43 35.23 -21.65 8.86
C VAL A 43 34.68 -22.92 8.21
N GLY A 44 35.49 -23.98 8.15
CA GLY A 44 35.05 -25.30 7.68
C GLY A 44 33.87 -25.84 8.49
N LEU A 45 33.94 -25.75 9.82
CA LEU A 45 32.83 -26.11 10.71
C LEU A 45 31.56 -25.31 10.41
N GLU A 46 31.67 -23.99 10.20
CA GLU A 46 30.53 -23.14 9.84
C GLU A 46 29.87 -23.59 8.52
N LYS A 47 30.67 -23.90 7.49
CA LYS A 47 30.17 -24.36 6.19
C LYS A 47 29.53 -25.75 6.29
N LEU A 48 30.18 -26.68 6.99
CA LEU A 48 29.65 -28.02 7.23
C LEU A 48 28.31 -27.95 7.97
N THR A 49 28.23 -27.15 9.04
CA THR A 49 27.00 -26.93 9.80
C THR A 49 25.90 -26.36 8.90
N ALA A 50 26.20 -25.36 8.06
CA ALA A 50 25.23 -24.78 7.15
C ALA A 50 24.70 -25.78 6.10
N LEU A 51 25.57 -26.64 5.56
CA LEU A 51 25.17 -27.72 4.63
C LEU A 51 24.24 -28.72 5.31
N LEU A 52 24.63 -29.25 6.47
CA LEU A 52 23.89 -30.30 7.18
C LEU A 52 22.58 -29.79 7.79
N LEU A 53 22.53 -28.52 8.23
CA LEU A 53 21.27 -27.88 8.63
C LEU A 53 20.28 -27.77 7.46
N ASN A 54 20.77 -27.57 6.24
CA ASN A 54 19.93 -27.50 5.05
C ASN A 54 19.54 -28.87 4.49
N CYS A 55 20.43 -29.85 4.60
CA CYS A 55 20.26 -31.21 4.10
C CYS A 55 21.07 -32.19 4.96
N PRO A 56 20.46 -32.81 5.99
CA PRO A 56 21.14 -33.73 6.91
C PRO A 56 21.74 -34.98 6.26
N VAL A 57 21.26 -35.34 5.07
CA VAL A 57 21.69 -36.51 4.29
C VAL A 57 22.73 -36.17 3.21
N ALA A 58 23.20 -34.92 3.14
CA ALA A 58 24.18 -34.51 2.15
C ALA A 58 25.46 -35.36 2.23
N ALA A 59 25.98 -35.78 1.07
CA ALA A 59 27.25 -36.48 0.99
C ALA A 59 28.39 -35.46 1.00
N VAL A 60 29.21 -35.46 2.05
CA VAL A 60 30.29 -34.49 2.23
C VAL A 60 31.61 -35.21 2.50
N THR A 61 32.64 -34.90 1.71
CA THR A 61 34.01 -35.33 2.00
C THR A 61 34.85 -34.14 2.41
N ILE A 62 35.44 -34.21 3.60
CA ILE A 62 36.23 -33.16 4.21
C ILE A 62 37.70 -33.52 4.06
N VAL A 63 38.49 -32.63 3.45
CA VAL A 63 39.94 -32.81 3.28
C VAL A 63 40.68 -31.72 4.03
N ALA A 64 41.47 -32.09 5.04
CA ALA A 64 42.24 -31.14 5.82
C ALA A 64 43.43 -31.80 6.53
N LYS A 65 44.54 -31.08 6.70
CA LYS A 65 45.70 -31.54 7.50
C LYS A 65 45.35 -31.65 8.98
N GLU A 66 44.65 -30.64 9.47
CA GLU A 66 44.20 -30.52 10.86
C GLU A 66 42.67 -30.45 10.89
N VAL A 67 42.07 -31.17 11.82
CA VAL A 67 40.62 -31.28 11.98
C VAL A 67 40.24 -30.83 13.38
N LEU A 68 39.42 -29.78 13.45
CA LEU A 68 38.90 -29.29 14.72
C LEU A 68 38.00 -30.38 15.37
N PRO A 69 38.11 -30.66 16.69
CA PRO A 69 37.33 -31.73 17.32
C PRO A 69 35.82 -31.64 17.05
N GLN A 70 35.27 -30.43 17.03
CA GLN A 70 33.87 -30.15 16.74
C GLN A 70 33.42 -30.59 15.33
N VAL A 71 34.34 -30.61 14.35
CA VAL A 71 34.07 -31.13 13.01
C VAL A 71 33.96 -32.65 13.05
N THR A 72 34.83 -33.31 13.81
CA THR A 72 34.77 -34.77 14.02
C THR A 72 33.48 -35.15 14.74
N ASP A 73 33.12 -34.45 15.82
CA ASP A 73 31.87 -34.67 16.55
C ASP A 73 30.66 -34.56 15.60
N LEU A 74 30.61 -33.50 14.80
CA LEU A 74 29.53 -33.30 13.82
C LEU A 74 29.52 -34.39 12.74
N ALA A 75 30.69 -34.81 12.23
CA ALA A 75 30.77 -35.87 11.24
C ALA A 75 30.28 -37.22 11.80
N THR A 76 30.57 -37.54 13.08
CA THR A 76 30.10 -38.80 13.68
C THR A 76 28.58 -38.89 13.81
N LEU A 77 27.88 -37.75 13.87
CA LEU A 77 26.43 -37.68 13.88
C LEU A 77 25.80 -37.95 12.50
N HIS A 78 26.60 -37.92 11.42
CA HIS A 78 26.11 -38.02 10.04
C HIS A 78 26.93 -39.04 9.22
N HIS A 79 26.36 -40.21 8.95
CA HIS A 79 27.04 -41.31 8.23
C HIS A 79 27.54 -40.97 6.82
N ASN A 80 26.99 -39.92 6.19
CA ASN A 80 27.35 -39.49 4.84
C ASN A 80 28.50 -38.48 4.82
N VAL A 81 29.06 -38.13 5.97
CA VAL A 81 30.21 -37.23 6.11
C VAL A 81 31.48 -38.05 6.33
N LYS A 82 32.47 -37.88 5.44
CA LYS A 82 33.76 -38.56 5.51
C LYS A 82 34.87 -37.54 5.72
N ILE A 83 35.78 -37.82 6.65
CA ILE A 83 36.96 -36.98 6.90
C ILE A 83 38.18 -37.71 6.38
N ILE A 84 38.95 -37.04 5.52
CA ILE A 84 40.25 -37.50 5.02
C ILE A 84 41.31 -36.54 5.55
N GLN A 85 42.00 -36.97 6.60
CA GLN A 85 43.00 -36.14 7.26
C GLN A 85 44.34 -36.18 6.50
N LYS A 86 44.47 -35.31 5.50
CA LYS A 86 45.68 -35.16 4.67
C LYS A 86 45.78 -33.77 4.04
N ALA A 87 46.89 -33.51 3.37
CA ALA A 87 46.99 -32.35 2.48
C ALA A 87 46.12 -32.55 1.23
N PHE A 88 45.49 -31.46 0.76
CA PHE A 88 44.70 -31.47 -0.47
C PHE A 88 45.57 -31.85 -1.68
N GLU A 89 45.05 -32.70 -2.54
CA GLU A 89 45.60 -33.03 -3.86
C GLU A 89 44.50 -33.05 -4.92
N ASP A 90 44.84 -32.88 -6.19
CA ASP A 90 43.84 -32.74 -7.27
C ASP A 90 42.86 -33.91 -7.37
N ALA A 91 43.31 -35.13 -7.06
CA ALA A 91 42.49 -36.33 -7.09
C ALA A 91 41.35 -36.31 -6.07
N ASP A 92 41.43 -35.47 -5.02
CA ASP A 92 40.35 -35.30 -4.04
C ASP A 92 39.08 -34.73 -4.66
N LEU A 93 39.19 -34.04 -5.80
CA LEU A 93 38.06 -33.44 -6.51
C LEU A 93 37.43 -34.37 -7.56
N ASP A 94 38.01 -35.54 -7.83
CA ASP A 94 37.57 -36.41 -8.94
C ASP A 94 36.17 -37.00 -8.73
N SER A 95 35.70 -37.05 -7.47
CA SER A 95 34.35 -37.50 -7.11
C SER A 95 33.40 -36.36 -6.74
N ALA A 96 33.84 -35.11 -6.83
CA ALA A 96 33.07 -33.95 -6.41
C ALA A 96 32.12 -33.47 -7.50
N ASP A 97 30.93 -33.00 -7.10
CA ASP A 97 30.04 -32.19 -7.95
C ASP A 97 30.16 -30.70 -7.63
N ILE A 98 30.47 -30.39 -6.36
CA ILE A 98 30.59 -29.03 -5.86
C ILE A 98 31.69 -28.95 -4.80
N VAL A 99 32.42 -27.84 -4.79
CA VAL A 99 33.59 -27.65 -3.94
C VAL A 99 33.39 -26.44 -3.02
N ILE A 100 33.80 -26.58 -1.76
CA ILE A 100 33.89 -25.48 -0.81
C ILE A 100 35.31 -25.44 -0.26
N ALA A 101 36.00 -24.32 -0.42
CA ALA A 101 37.31 -24.09 0.17
C ALA A 101 37.17 -23.15 1.38
N ALA A 102 37.60 -23.62 2.54
CA ALA A 102 37.43 -22.98 3.84
C ALA A 102 38.74 -23.02 4.65
N THR A 103 39.88 -22.81 3.96
CA THR A 103 41.21 -22.70 4.58
C THR A 103 41.61 -21.25 4.79
N ASP A 104 42.51 -21.01 5.75
CA ASP A 104 43.17 -19.73 5.97
C ASP A 104 44.33 -19.47 4.98
N ASP A 105 44.86 -20.54 4.36
CA ASP A 105 45.86 -20.46 3.29
C ASP A 105 45.27 -19.94 1.98
N SER A 106 45.65 -18.71 1.61
CA SER A 106 45.18 -18.05 0.38
C SER A 106 45.75 -18.65 -0.90
N GLU A 107 46.94 -19.24 -0.87
CA GLU A 107 47.54 -19.85 -2.07
C GLU A 107 46.90 -21.22 -2.32
N LEU A 108 46.65 -21.99 -1.25
CA LEU A 108 45.88 -23.23 -1.33
C LEU A 108 44.47 -22.97 -1.88
N ASN A 109 43.76 -21.93 -1.39
CA ASN A 109 42.44 -21.59 -1.91
C ASN A 109 42.43 -21.28 -3.42
N LYS A 110 43.47 -20.60 -3.94
CA LYS A 110 43.63 -20.36 -5.38
C LYS A 110 43.90 -21.65 -6.15
N TYR A 111 44.75 -22.52 -5.59
CA TYR A 111 45.05 -23.82 -6.17
C TYR A 111 43.81 -24.72 -6.26
N VAL A 112 43.03 -24.84 -5.17
CA VAL A 112 41.76 -25.58 -5.14
C VAL A 112 40.78 -25.01 -6.18
N ARG A 113 40.68 -23.67 -6.31
CA ARG A 113 39.86 -23.03 -7.33
C ARG A 113 40.27 -23.43 -8.74
N GLN A 114 41.57 -23.40 -9.03
CA GLN A 114 42.07 -23.77 -10.36
C GLN A 114 41.75 -25.24 -10.66
N SER A 115 42.04 -26.14 -9.72
CA SER A 115 41.77 -27.57 -9.83
C SER A 115 40.28 -27.90 -10.04
N ALA A 116 39.39 -27.16 -9.37
CA ALA A 116 37.94 -27.24 -9.56
C ALA A 116 37.51 -26.77 -10.96
N HIS A 117 38.06 -25.63 -11.42
CA HIS A 117 37.75 -25.07 -12.76
C HIS A 117 38.24 -25.99 -13.89
N ASP A 118 39.41 -26.61 -13.73
CA ASP A 118 39.95 -27.58 -14.70
C ASP A 118 39.00 -28.79 -14.88
N ARG A 119 38.24 -29.13 -13.84
CA ARG A 119 37.20 -30.18 -13.82
C ARG A 119 35.78 -29.68 -14.10
N LYS A 120 35.60 -28.37 -14.37
CA LYS A 120 34.30 -27.71 -14.56
C LYS A 120 33.37 -27.81 -13.34
N LEU A 121 33.95 -27.88 -12.13
CA LEU A 121 33.22 -27.92 -10.88
C LEU A 121 32.95 -26.49 -10.37
N LEU A 122 31.78 -26.30 -9.76
CA LEU A 122 31.45 -25.03 -9.10
C LEU A 122 32.15 -24.96 -7.74
N ILE A 123 32.81 -23.83 -7.45
CA ILE A 123 33.48 -23.62 -6.16
C ILE A 123 32.98 -22.39 -5.40
N ASN A 124 32.86 -22.53 -4.08
CA ASN A 124 32.75 -21.42 -3.14
C ASN A 124 34.01 -21.35 -2.27
N VAL A 125 34.66 -20.20 -2.24
CA VAL A 125 35.82 -19.94 -1.37
C VAL A 125 35.39 -18.99 -0.25
N ALA A 126 35.56 -19.42 0.99
CA ALA A 126 35.16 -18.63 2.14
C ALA A 126 35.92 -17.29 2.19
N ASP A 127 35.21 -16.21 2.52
CA ASP A 127 35.73 -14.85 2.68
C ASP A 127 36.48 -14.26 1.46
N LYS A 128 36.38 -14.91 0.30
CA LYS A 128 37.00 -14.49 -0.98
C LYS A 128 35.97 -14.46 -2.11
N PRO A 129 35.07 -13.45 -2.16
CA PRO A 129 34.01 -13.37 -3.17
C PRO A 129 34.52 -13.44 -4.61
N GLU A 130 35.71 -12.90 -4.89
CA GLU A 130 36.37 -12.91 -6.20
C GLU A 130 36.80 -14.30 -6.68
N LEU A 131 36.89 -15.28 -5.79
CA LEU A 131 37.27 -16.66 -6.10
C LEU A 131 36.07 -17.61 -6.20
N CYS A 132 34.85 -17.13 -6.00
CA CYS A 132 33.63 -17.93 -5.95
C CYS A 132 32.86 -17.92 -7.28
N ASP A 133 32.31 -19.07 -7.67
CA ASP A 133 31.31 -19.17 -8.75
C ASP A 133 29.88 -19.03 -8.22
N PHE A 134 29.67 -19.37 -6.94
CA PHE A 134 28.38 -19.24 -6.26
C PHE A 134 28.57 -18.76 -4.82
N TYR A 135 27.50 -18.21 -4.24
CA TYR A 135 27.48 -17.77 -2.85
C TYR A 135 26.50 -18.58 -2.02
N LEU A 136 26.89 -18.84 -0.77
CA LEU A 136 25.99 -19.35 0.26
C LEU A 136 25.21 -18.16 0.85
N GLY A 137 23.90 -18.12 0.58
CA GLY A 137 23.00 -17.07 1.05
C GLY A 137 22.56 -17.26 2.51
N SER A 138 21.99 -16.21 3.11
CA SER A 138 21.30 -16.36 4.39
C SER A 138 19.94 -17.01 4.18
N ILE A 139 19.67 -18.13 4.85
CA ILE A 139 18.47 -18.92 4.64
C ILE A 139 17.49 -18.75 5.82
N VAL A 140 16.22 -18.50 5.49
CA VAL A 140 15.09 -18.68 6.40
C VAL A 140 14.37 -19.96 5.99
N GLN A 141 14.16 -20.87 6.94
CA GLN A 141 13.44 -22.12 6.71
C GLN A 141 12.29 -22.26 7.70
N LYS A 142 11.10 -22.62 7.18
CA LYS A 142 9.90 -22.96 7.95
C LYS A 142 9.24 -24.16 7.30
N GLY A 143 9.53 -25.36 7.81
CA GLY A 143 9.13 -26.62 7.16
C GLY A 143 9.65 -26.70 5.73
N ASP A 144 8.74 -26.87 4.77
CA ASP A 144 9.05 -26.95 3.33
C ASP A 144 9.35 -25.58 2.69
N LEU A 145 9.05 -24.47 3.36
CA LEU A 145 9.38 -23.13 2.87
C LEU A 145 10.86 -22.81 3.10
N LYS A 146 11.59 -22.48 2.03
CA LYS A 146 12.93 -21.89 2.10
C LYS A 146 12.97 -20.54 1.39
N LEU A 147 13.56 -19.55 2.04
CA LEU A 147 13.85 -18.24 1.47
C LEU A 147 15.36 -17.96 1.55
N ALA A 148 15.95 -17.60 0.42
CA ALA A 148 17.36 -17.24 0.34
C ALA A 148 17.53 -15.73 0.20
N ILE A 149 18.41 -15.14 1.00
CA ILE A 149 18.71 -13.72 1.03
C ILE A 149 20.16 -13.53 0.56
N SER A 150 20.35 -12.73 -0.49
CA SER A 150 21.67 -12.40 -1.03
C SER A 150 21.87 -10.90 -1.16
N THR A 151 23.00 -10.41 -0.64
CA THR A 151 23.46 -9.03 -0.78
C THR A 151 24.61 -8.91 -1.80
N ASN A 152 24.82 -9.93 -2.65
CA ASN A 152 25.96 -10.02 -3.56
C ASN A 152 27.32 -9.86 -2.82
N GLY A 153 27.43 -10.45 -1.63
CA GLY A 153 28.60 -10.33 -0.75
C GLY A 153 28.80 -8.96 -0.08
N LYS A 154 28.00 -7.94 -0.40
CA LYS A 154 28.25 -6.55 0.06
C LYS A 154 27.98 -6.31 1.55
N SER A 155 27.04 -7.02 2.14
CA SER A 155 26.69 -6.85 3.55
C SER A 155 26.11 -8.13 4.14
N PRO A 156 26.97 -8.99 4.74
CA PRO A 156 26.53 -10.15 5.50
C PRO A 156 25.64 -9.78 6.71
N THR A 157 25.92 -8.63 7.36
CA THR A 157 25.17 -8.13 8.51
C THR A 157 23.73 -7.77 8.16
N ILE A 158 23.48 -7.12 7.01
CA ILE A 158 22.10 -6.87 6.54
C ILE A 158 21.39 -8.18 6.22
N ALA A 159 22.07 -9.13 5.56
CA ALA A 159 21.50 -10.43 5.25
C ALA A 159 21.06 -11.18 6.52
N LYS A 160 21.90 -11.17 7.57
CA LYS A 160 21.59 -11.76 8.88
C LYS A 160 20.38 -11.11 9.55
N ARG A 161 20.31 -9.78 9.60
CA ARG A 161 19.16 -9.05 10.19
C ARG A 161 17.87 -9.32 9.44
N LEU A 162 17.93 -9.36 8.10
CA LEU A 162 16.77 -9.70 7.28
C LEU A 162 16.32 -11.13 7.52
N ARG A 163 17.25 -12.08 7.69
CA ARG A 163 16.93 -13.46 8.07
C ARG A 163 16.17 -13.47 9.40
N GLU A 164 16.67 -12.80 10.43
CA GLU A 164 16.02 -12.74 11.75
C GLU A 164 14.60 -12.17 11.67
N VAL A 165 14.44 -11.02 11.02
CA VAL A 165 13.13 -10.37 10.84
C VAL A 165 12.16 -11.27 10.07
N LEU A 166 12.62 -11.91 8.99
CA LEU A 166 11.77 -12.79 8.18
C LEU A 166 11.45 -14.09 8.92
N SER A 167 12.37 -14.66 9.69
CA SER A 167 12.12 -15.83 10.52
C SER A 167 11.05 -15.58 11.59
N GLU A 168 11.01 -14.39 12.18
CA GLU A 168 9.99 -13.99 13.16
C GLU A 168 8.66 -13.62 12.49
N ALA A 169 8.70 -12.93 11.36
CA ALA A 169 7.50 -12.47 10.67
C ALA A 169 6.72 -13.61 9.97
N LEU A 170 7.42 -14.68 9.57
CA LEU A 170 6.80 -15.82 8.89
C LEU A 170 6.15 -16.78 9.90
N PRO A 171 4.82 -16.98 9.80
CA PRO A 171 4.11 -17.90 10.68
C PRO A 171 4.58 -19.35 10.54
N GLU A 172 4.54 -20.10 11.63
CA GLU A 172 4.82 -21.55 11.61
C GLU A 172 3.74 -22.34 10.85
N GLU A 173 2.50 -21.84 10.82
CA GLU A 173 1.38 -22.48 10.13
C GLU A 173 1.50 -22.45 8.59
N LEU A 174 2.52 -21.77 8.04
CA LEU A 174 2.78 -21.75 6.60
C LEU A 174 3.11 -23.13 6.05
N ASP A 175 3.78 -23.97 6.83
CA ASP A 175 4.12 -25.34 6.40
C ASP A 175 2.86 -26.18 6.15
N THR A 176 1.94 -26.17 7.11
CA THR A 176 0.63 -26.82 6.97
C THR A 176 -0.15 -26.27 5.78
N THR A 177 -0.04 -24.96 5.53
CA THR A 177 -0.69 -24.34 4.37
C THR A 177 -0.08 -24.83 3.05
N LEU A 178 1.24 -25.00 2.99
CA LEU A 178 1.92 -25.54 1.80
C LEU A 178 1.52 -26.99 1.52
N GLN A 179 1.45 -27.82 2.56
CA GLN A 179 0.99 -29.21 2.46
C GLN A 179 -0.46 -29.27 1.94
N GLN A 180 -1.37 -28.48 2.52
CA GLN A 180 -2.75 -28.38 2.05
C GLN A 180 -2.86 -27.92 0.59
N MET A 181 -2.01 -26.98 0.15
CA MET A 181 -1.98 -26.54 -1.25
C MET A 181 -1.48 -27.63 -2.19
N HIS A 182 -0.52 -28.44 -1.74
CA HIS A 182 -0.05 -29.60 -2.49
C HIS A 182 -1.17 -30.63 -2.68
N ASP A 183 -1.90 -30.95 -1.61
CA ASP A 183 -3.03 -31.89 -1.65
C ASP A 183 -4.17 -31.38 -2.53
N ILE A 184 -4.53 -30.10 -2.39
CA ILE A 184 -5.53 -29.45 -3.26
C ILE A 184 -5.08 -29.52 -4.73
N ARG A 185 -3.80 -29.21 -5.03
CA ARG A 185 -3.27 -29.28 -6.40
C ARG A 185 -3.35 -30.69 -6.98
N ASN A 186 -3.08 -31.72 -6.19
CA ASN A 186 -3.12 -33.12 -6.61
C ASN A 186 -4.56 -33.62 -6.81
N ASN A 187 -5.51 -33.11 -6.02
CA ASN A 187 -6.93 -33.48 -6.10
C ASN A 187 -7.76 -32.65 -7.11
N LEU A 188 -7.21 -31.55 -7.63
CA LEU A 188 -7.86 -30.74 -8.66
C LEU A 188 -7.72 -31.41 -10.05
N SER A 189 -8.86 -31.70 -10.69
CA SER A 189 -8.95 -32.07 -12.12
C SER A 189 -9.39 -30.86 -12.96
N GLY A 190 -8.73 -30.62 -14.11
CA GLY A 190 -8.99 -29.47 -14.99
C GLY A 190 -7.73 -28.85 -15.61
N ASP A 191 -7.92 -27.89 -16.54
CA ASP A 191 -6.84 -27.16 -17.23
C ASP A 191 -6.00 -26.28 -16.27
N PHE A 192 -4.72 -26.08 -16.58
CA PHE A 192 -3.72 -25.37 -15.76
C PHE A 192 -4.21 -23.99 -15.30
N THR A 193 -4.90 -23.26 -16.17
CA THR A 193 -5.46 -21.93 -15.90
C THR A 193 -6.49 -21.95 -14.77
N TYR A 194 -7.33 -23.00 -14.71
CA TYR A 194 -8.31 -23.18 -13.64
C TYR A 194 -7.64 -23.50 -12.30
N LYS A 195 -6.62 -24.38 -12.31
CA LYS A 195 -5.86 -24.73 -11.10
C LYS A 195 -5.15 -23.51 -10.49
N VAL A 196 -4.50 -22.70 -11.33
CA VAL A 196 -3.82 -21.47 -10.88
C VAL A 196 -4.81 -20.47 -10.29
N LYS A 197 -5.98 -20.30 -10.90
CA LYS A 197 -7.02 -19.38 -10.40
C LYS A 197 -7.55 -19.82 -9.03
N GLU A 198 -7.77 -21.11 -8.84
CA GLU A 198 -8.27 -21.65 -7.58
C GLU A 198 -7.23 -21.63 -6.46
N LEU A 199 -5.98 -21.99 -6.76
CA LEU A 199 -4.85 -21.86 -5.82
C LEU A 199 -4.64 -20.39 -5.38
N ASN A 200 -4.74 -19.44 -6.30
CA ASN A 200 -4.66 -18.01 -5.99
C ASN A 200 -5.83 -17.52 -5.12
N ARG A 201 -7.02 -18.08 -5.29
CA ARG A 201 -8.19 -17.77 -4.45
C ARG A 201 -7.96 -18.18 -3.00
N VAL A 202 -7.40 -19.36 -2.77
CA VAL A 202 -7.17 -19.90 -1.42
C VAL A 202 -5.96 -19.23 -0.75
N THR A 203 -4.88 -18.95 -1.49
CA THR A 203 -3.67 -18.29 -0.97
C THR A 203 -3.81 -16.77 -0.75
N ALA A 204 -4.87 -16.14 -1.26
CA ALA A 204 -5.16 -14.71 -1.03
C ALA A 204 -5.27 -14.34 0.47
N VAL A 205 -5.59 -15.31 1.33
CA VAL A 205 -5.65 -15.15 2.79
C VAL A 205 -4.27 -14.86 3.39
N LEU A 206 -3.19 -15.38 2.79
CA LEU A 206 -1.80 -15.18 3.26
C LEU A 206 -1.27 -13.76 2.97
N LEU A 207 -1.92 -12.99 2.10
CA LEU A 207 -1.53 -11.63 1.75
C LEU A 207 -2.09 -10.56 2.72
N GLY A 208 -2.83 -10.97 3.76
CA GLY A 208 -3.39 -10.08 4.77
C GLY A 208 -2.46 -9.89 5.97
N PRO A 209 -2.29 -8.66 6.51
CA PRO A 209 -1.57 -8.48 7.76
C PRO A 209 -2.29 -9.27 8.88
N LYS A 210 -1.56 -10.12 9.63
CA LYS A 210 -2.08 -10.81 10.83
C LYS A 210 -2.66 -9.75 11.77
N LYS A 211 -3.99 -9.66 11.85
CA LYS A 211 -4.67 -8.89 12.88
C LYS A 211 -4.50 -9.65 14.20
N ALA A 212 -4.00 -8.97 15.23
CA ALA A 212 -4.05 -9.44 16.61
C ALA A 212 -5.46 -9.99 16.93
N PRO A 213 -5.59 -11.02 17.78
CA PRO A 213 -6.88 -11.62 18.13
C PRO A 213 -7.79 -10.52 18.65
N SER A 214 -8.71 -10.10 17.79
CA SER A 214 -9.69 -9.10 18.08
C SER A 214 -10.88 -9.88 18.60
N ASN A 215 -11.21 -9.74 19.89
CA ASN A 215 -12.46 -10.22 20.46
C ASN A 215 -13.63 -9.49 19.78
N ALA A 216 -13.96 -9.92 18.56
CA ALA A 216 -14.93 -9.25 17.68
C ALA A 216 -16.32 -9.29 18.30
N ARG A 217 -16.65 -10.38 19.02
CA ARG A 217 -17.86 -10.48 19.85
C ARG A 217 -17.88 -9.42 20.95
N LEU A 218 -16.80 -9.26 21.71
CA LEU A 218 -16.75 -8.25 22.78
C LEU A 218 -16.85 -6.84 22.20
N LYS A 219 -16.14 -6.53 21.11
CA LYS A 219 -16.26 -5.23 20.44
C LYS A 219 -17.65 -4.96 19.90
N LEU A 220 -18.31 -5.99 19.33
CA LEU A 220 -19.69 -5.90 18.87
C LEU A 220 -20.64 -5.66 20.03
N ILE A 221 -20.50 -6.39 21.14
CA ILE A 221 -21.32 -6.23 22.35
C ILE A 221 -21.13 -4.83 22.93
N VAL A 222 -19.89 -4.37 23.12
CA VAL A 222 -19.61 -3.01 23.63
C VAL A 222 -20.22 -1.94 22.72
N TRP A 223 -20.09 -2.08 21.39
CA TRP A 223 -20.72 -1.15 20.44
C TRP A 223 -22.24 -1.22 20.49
N ALA A 224 -22.82 -2.42 20.55
CA ALA A 224 -24.26 -2.62 20.61
C ALA A 224 -24.84 -2.03 21.90
N THR A 225 -24.19 -2.24 23.04
CA THR A 225 -24.59 -1.67 24.33
C THR A 225 -24.50 -0.15 24.30
N PHE A 226 -23.40 0.42 23.76
CA PHE A 226 -23.24 1.87 23.65
C PHE A 226 -24.32 2.50 22.75
N VAL A 227 -24.57 1.92 21.58
CA VAL A 227 -25.62 2.39 20.65
C VAL A 227 -27.00 2.23 21.26
N SER A 228 -27.29 1.12 21.92
CA SER A 228 -28.57 0.88 22.58
C SER A 228 -28.80 1.89 23.72
N PHE A 229 -27.78 2.15 24.54
CA PHE A 229 -27.83 3.16 25.59
C PHE A 229 -28.09 4.56 25.02
N LEU A 230 -27.40 4.93 23.94
CA LEU A 230 -27.61 6.21 23.27
C LEU A 230 -29.04 6.33 22.73
N LEU A 231 -29.56 5.30 22.05
CA LEU A 231 -30.91 5.28 21.50
C LEU A 231 -31.98 5.34 22.60
N ILE A 232 -31.81 4.58 23.69
CA ILE A 232 -32.70 4.62 24.85
C ILE A 232 -32.67 6.01 25.49
N THR A 233 -31.49 6.63 25.60
CA THR A 233 -31.34 7.97 26.15
C THR A 233 -32.07 9.00 25.29
N ILE A 234 -31.87 8.96 23.96
CA ILE A 234 -32.56 9.87 23.02
C ILE A 234 -34.08 9.65 23.09
N ALA A 235 -34.55 8.40 23.11
CA ALA A 235 -35.97 8.10 23.24
C ALA A 235 -36.53 8.56 24.59
N ALA A 236 -35.79 8.36 25.68
CA ALA A 236 -36.18 8.81 27.01
C ALA A 236 -36.29 10.33 27.08
N VAL A 237 -35.32 11.06 26.52
CA VAL A 237 -35.37 12.54 26.45
C VAL A 237 -36.52 12.99 25.54
N TRP A 238 -36.73 12.34 24.39
CA TRP A 238 -37.87 12.61 23.50
C TRP A 238 -39.21 12.52 24.21
N PHE A 239 -39.45 11.46 24.99
CA PHE A 239 -40.74 11.27 25.68
C PHE A 239 -40.86 12.03 27.01
N LYS A 240 -39.75 12.38 27.67
CA LYS A 240 -39.76 13.03 29.00
C LYS A 240 -39.54 14.53 28.95
N ASP A 241 -38.94 15.06 27.90
CA ASP A 241 -38.64 16.49 27.76
C ASP A 241 -39.39 17.09 26.56
N PRO A 242 -40.55 17.73 26.79
CA PRO A 242 -41.31 18.40 25.74
C PRO A 242 -40.52 19.51 25.02
N GLN A 243 -39.54 20.13 25.68
CA GLN A 243 -38.70 21.15 25.02
C GLN A 243 -37.76 20.52 24.01
N PHE A 244 -37.16 19.37 24.34
CA PHE A 244 -36.34 18.62 23.39
C PHE A 244 -37.18 18.08 22.22
N GLN A 245 -38.37 17.55 22.50
CA GLN A 245 -39.28 17.10 21.44
C GLN A 245 -39.65 18.25 20.50
N ALA A 246 -40.08 19.39 21.04
CA ALA A 246 -40.40 20.56 20.25
C ALA A 246 -39.18 21.07 19.46
N TYR A 247 -37.98 21.05 20.06
CA TYR A 247 -36.75 21.42 19.35
C TYR A 247 -36.51 20.52 18.13
N VAL A 248 -36.63 19.21 18.29
CA VAL A 248 -36.39 18.25 17.19
C VAL A 248 -37.49 18.32 16.13
N GLU A 249 -38.76 18.48 16.51
CA GLU A 249 -39.87 18.65 15.57
C GLU A 249 -39.76 19.93 14.73
N ASN A 250 -39.12 20.97 15.29
CA ASN A 250 -38.87 22.24 14.60
C ASN A 250 -37.52 22.29 13.87
N ILE A 251 -36.78 21.18 13.76
CA ILE A 251 -35.56 21.14 12.93
C ILE A 251 -35.95 21.36 11.47
N SER A 252 -35.30 22.34 10.83
CA SER A 252 -35.49 22.66 9.42
C SER A 252 -35.37 21.41 8.54
N PRO A 253 -36.30 21.16 7.60
CA PRO A 253 -36.19 20.06 6.63
C PRO A 253 -34.86 20.06 5.86
N MET A 254 -34.23 21.24 5.72
CA MET A 254 -32.91 21.39 5.12
C MET A 254 -31.84 20.54 5.83
N PHE A 255 -31.89 20.41 7.16
CA PHE A 255 -30.98 19.55 7.91
C PHE A 255 -31.02 18.11 7.41
N TYR A 256 -32.21 17.53 7.24
CA TYR A 256 -32.37 16.13 6.85
C TYR A 256 -31.94 15.87 5.40
N TYR A 257 -32.20 16.82 4.48
CA TYR A 257 -31.69 16.73 3.12
C TYR A 257 -30.16 16.73 3.08
N PHE A 258 -29.52 17.58 3.87
CA PHE A 258 -28.05 17.65 3.96
C PHE A 258 -27.44 16.48 4.74
N LEU A 259 -28.17 15.93 5.72
CA LEU A 259 -27.80 14.68 6.40
C LEU A 259 -27.71 13.51 5.42
N GLY A 260 -28.77 13.31 4.63
CA GLY A 260 -28.81 12.26 3.61
C GLY A 260 -27.77 12.49 2.51
N ALA A 261 -27.65 13.72 2.01
CA ALA A 261 -26.69 14.08 0.99
C ALA A 261 -25.24 13.88 1.47
N GLY A 262 -24.90 14.36 2.67
CA GLY A 262 -23.58 14.18 3.27
C GLY A 262 -23.21 12.71 3.44
N PHE A 263 -24.17 11.89 3.86
CA PHE A 263 -23.98 10.45 3.96
C PHE A 263 -23.67 9.81 2.60
N VAL A 264 -24.49 10.08 1.57
CA VAL A 264 -24.30 9.53 0.22
C VAL A 264 -22.98 10.01 -0.40
N PHE A 265 -22.68 11.31 -0.32
CA PHE A 265 -21.48 11.87 -0.91
C PHE A 265 -20.20 11.38 -0.23
N ALA A 266 -20.20 11.23 1.09
CA ALA A 266 -19.07 10.67 1.82
C ALA A 266 -18.88 9.17 1.54
N LEU A 267 -19.96 8.41 1.30
CA LEU A 267 -19.86 7.02 0.82
C LEU A 267 -19.17 6.94 -0.53
N ILE A 268 -19.60 7.77 -1.49
CA ILE A 268 -19.00 7.87 -2.84
C ILE A 268 -17.53 8.28 -2.73
N ASP A 269 -17.21 9.26 -1.90
CA ASP A 269 -15.85 9.74 -1.75
C ASP A 269 -14.94 8.78 -0.98
N GLY A 270 -15.45 8.01 -0.01
CA GLY A 270 -14.66 6.93 0.58
C GLY A 270 -14.33 5.81 -0.42
N ALA A 271 -15.11 5.66 -1.49
CA ALA A 271 -14.83 4.72 -2.56
C ALA A 271 -13.84 5.25 -3.62
N ILE A 272 -13.90 6.54 -3.97
CA ILE A 272 -13.12 7.12 -5.09
C ILE A 272 -12.05 8.15 -4.65
N GLY A 273 -12.34 8.93 -3.61
CA GLY A 273 -11.46 9.95 -3.05
C GLY A 273 -11.33 11.24 -3.87
N MET A 274 -12.22 11.48 -4.85
CA MET A 274 -12.06 12.58 -5.83
C MET A 274 -13.28 13.49 -6.01
N SER A 275 -14.46 13.19 -5.48
CA SER A 275 -15.70 13.87 -5.89
C SER A 275 -16.47 14.59 -4.79
N TYR A 276 -16.16 14.36 -3.50
CA TYR A 276 -16.98 14.86 -2.38
C TYR A 276 -17.37 16.33 -2.51
N GLY A 277 -16.39 17.24 -2.46
CA GLY A 277 -16.69 18.68 -2.42
C GLY A 277 -17.42 19.15 -3.67
N VAL A 278 -17.10 18.61 -4.85
CA VAL A 278 -17.78 18.97 -6.10
C VAL A 278 -19.27 18.61 -6.03
N THR A 279 -19.59 17.40 -5.59
CA THR A 279 -20.98 16.96 -5.43
C THR A 279 -21.70 17.75 -4.34
N SER A 280 -21.06 17.93 -3.18
CA SER A 280 -21.65 18.61 -2.04
C SER A 280 -21.90 20.09 -2.35
N THR A 281 -20.95 20.81 -2.95
CA THR A 281 -21.13 22.20 -3.37
C THR A 281 -22.20 22.34 -4.44
N THR A 282 -22.20 21.48 -5.45
CA THR A 282 -23.21 21.53 -6.52
C THR A 282 -24.62 21.33 -5.95
N PHE A 283 -24.78 20.36 -5.03
CA PHE A 283 -26.02 20.16 -4.30
C PHE A 283 -26.40 21.37 -3.45
N SER A 284 -25.46 21.91 -2.66
CA SER A 284 -25.69 23.09 -1.81
C SER A 284 -26.19 24.30 -2.60
N LEU A 285 -25.54 24.60 -3.73
CA LEU A 285 -25.94 25.72 -4.61
C LEU A 285 -27.33 25.52 -5.20
N SER A 286 -27.69 24.27 -5.51
CA SER A 286 -29.01 23.90 -6.03
C SER A 286 -30.11 24.06 -4.98
N MET A 287 -29.78 23.84 -3.70
CA MET A 287 -30.65 24.07 -2.55
C MET A 287 -30.72 25.55 -2.13
N GLY A 288 -30.08 26.45 -2.90
CA GLY A 288 -30.12 27.89 -2.66
C GLY A 288 -29.06 28.41 -1.69
N ILE A 289 -28.17 27.56 -1.18
CA ILE A 289 -27.11 27.98 -0.26
C ILE A 289 -26.08 28.85 -0.99
N PRO A 290 -25.66 30.00 -0.43
CA PRO A 290 -24.61 30.84 -1.00
C PRO A 290 -23.27 30.10 -1.12
N PRO A 291 -22.41 30.43 -2.11
CA PRO A 291 -21.15 29.72 -2.33
C PRO A 291 -20.21 29.64 -1.12
N ALA A 292 -20.08 30.73 -0.36
CA ALA A 292 -19.18 30.74 0.80
C ALA A 292 -19.69 29.83 1.94
N SER A 293 -20.98 29.90 2.26
CA SER A 293 -21.64 28.98 3.21
C SER A 293 -21.60 27.52 2.75
N ALA A 294 -21.80 27.27 1.45
CA ALA A 294 -21.72 25.94 0.86
C ALA A 294 -20.30 25.37 1.00
N SER A 295 -19.28 26.16 0.61
CA SER A 295 -17.87 25.76 0.74
C SER A 295 -17.48 25.53 2.19
N MET A 296 -17.91 26.41 3.12
CA MET A 296 -17.70 26.21 4.56
C MET A 296 -18.26 24.87 5.03
N GLY A 297 -19.52 24.54 4.68
CA GLY A 297 -20.14 23.28 5.04
C GLY A 297 -19.36 22.07 4.52
N VAL A 298 -18.92 22.12 3.26
CA VAL A 298 -18.05 21.09 2.67
C VAL A 298 -16.77 20.93 3.48
N HIS A 299 -16.03 22.01 3.74
CA HIS A 299 -14.75 21.90 4.45
C HIS A 299 -14.92 21.39 5.88
N LEU A 300 -15.94 21.84 6.62
CA LEU A 300 -16.23 21.31 7.97
C LEU A 300 -16.50 19.80 7.93
N SER A 301 -17.32 19.35 6.98
CA SER A 301 -17.63 17.92 6.84
C SER A 301 -16.42 17.08 6.41
N GLU A 302 -15.47 17.69 5.70
CA GLU A 302 -14.22 17.09 5.28
C GLU A 302 -13.21 16.91 6.41
N ILE A 303 -13.28 17.71 7.49
CA ILE A 303 -12.48 17.50 8.69
C ILE A 303 -12.80 16.12 9.28
N MET A 304 -14.07 15.77 9.41
CA MET A 304 -14.47 14.48 9.97
C MET A 304 -14.14 13.32 9.03
N SER A 305 -14.55 13.41 7.77
CA SER A 305 -14.35 12.31 6.82
C SER A 305 -12.88 12.05 6.49
N ASN A 306 -12.10 13.10 6.22
CA ASN A 306 -10.67 12.95 5.93
C ASN A 306 -9.83 12.76 7.20
N GLY A 307 -10.28 13.21 8.37
CA GLY A 307 -9.64 12.89 9.65
C GLY A 307 -9.66 11.39 9.93
N ILE A 308 -10.84 10.77 9.86
CA ILE A 308 -10.99 9.31 10.05
C ILE A 308 -10.22 8.54 8.96
N ALA A 309 -10.44 8.87 7.69
CA ALA A 309 -9.77 8.17 6.58
C ALA A 309 -8.24 8.37 6.62
N GLY A 310 -7.78 9.59 6.86
CA GLY A 310 -6.36 9.94 6.98
C GLY A 310 -5.68 9.19 8.12
N TRP A 311 -6.32 9.10 9.28
CA TRP A 311 -5.84 8.32 10.42
C TRP A 311 -5.71 6.83 10.09
N MET A 312 -6.72 6.26 9.42
CA MET A 312 -6.66 4.86 8.98
C MET A 312 -5.51 4.61 8.01
N HIS A 313 -5.31 5.50 7.03
CA HIS A 313 -4.18 5.40 6.09
C HIS A 313 -2.83 5.55 6.79
N TYR A 314 -2.72 6.43 7.80
CA TYR A 314 -1.51 6.55 8.63
C TYR A 314 -1.22 5.23 9.37
N ARG A 315 -2.20 4.67 10.06
CA ARG A 315 -2.05 3.39 10.78
C ARG A 315 -1.68 2.21 9.87
N MET A 316 -2.10 2.26 8.61
CA MET A 316 -1.77 1.24 7.59
C MET A 316 -0.40 1.47 6.91
N GLY A 317 0.37 2.48 7.31
CA GLY A 317 1.66 2.81 6.69
C GLY A 317 1.54 3.42 5.29
N ASN A 318 0.37 3.94 4.91
CA ASN A 318 0.08 4.43 3.56
C ASN A 318 0.46 5.91 3.33
N VAL A 319 1.16 6.54 4.27
CA VAL A 319 1.48 7.98 4.21
C VAL A 319 2.94 8.17 3.84
N ASN A 320 3.19 8.84 2.72
CA ASN A 320 4.52 9.33 2.37
C ASN A 320 4.75 10.70 3.02
N TRP A 321 5.61 10.75 4.04
CA TRP A 321 5.90 11.96 4.81
C TRP A 321 6.59 13.08 4.02
N LYS A 322 7.42 12.73 3.03
CA LYS A 322 8.05 13.74 2.17
C LYS A 322 7.01 14.43 1.30
N LEU A 323 6.10 13.65 0.71
CA LEU A 323 4.98 14.18 -0.07
C LEU A 323 4.03 15.00 0.80
N PHE A 324 3.77 14.55 2.03
CA PHE A 324 2.91 15.26 2.99
C PHE A 324 3.45 16.66 3.29
N LYS A 325 4.73 16.79 3.63
CA LYS A 325 5.37 18.09 3.90
C LYS A 325 5.31 19.04 2.70
N LEU A 326 5.49 18.51 1.49
CA LEU A 326 5.46 19.30 0.25
C LEU A 326 4.06 19.79 -0.13
N LEU A 327 2.99 19.11 0.32
CA LEU A 327 1.61 19.48 0.04
C LEU A 327 0.98 20.33 1.15
N LEU A 328 1.32 20.04 2.42
CA LEU A 328 0.60 20.56 3.58
C LEU A 328 0.67 22.09 3.67
N LEU A 329 1.86 22.66 3.84
CA LEU A 329 2.00 24.10 4.08
C LEU A 329 1.53 24.94 2.88
N PRO A 330 1.93 24.63 1.63
CA PRO A 330 1.41 25.35 0.47
C PRO A 330 -0.10 25.20 0.33
N GLY A 331 -0.64 24.01 0.60
CA GLY A 331 -2.07 23.74 0.56
C GLY A 331 -2.87 24.52 1.60
N ILE A 332 -2.36 24.65 2.83
CA ILE A 332 -2.96 25.49 3.88
C ILE A 332 -2.99 26.95 3.41
N ILE A 333 -1.88 27.48 2.90
CA ILE A 333 -1.81 28.86 2.39
C ILE A 333 -2.86 29.06 1.30
N GLY A 334 -2.90 28.16 0.32
CA GLY A 334 -3.89 28.20 -0.75
C GLY A 334 -5.33 28.21 -0.22
N ALA A 335 -5.67 27.29 0.69
CA ALA A 335 -7.02 27.18 1.23
C ALA A 335 -7.42 28.39 2.08
N VAL A 336 -6.53 28.92 2.92
CA VAL A 336 -6.79 30.14 3.70
C VAL A 336 -7.01 31.34 2.77
N THR A 337 -6.16 31.52 1.75
CA THR A 337 -6.34 32.59 0.77
C THR A 337 -7.65 32.45 -0.01
N GLY A 338 -8.00 31.23 -0.43
CA GLY A 338 -9.24 30.95 -1.15
C GLY A 338 -10.49 31.14 -0.29
N ALA A 339 -10.45 30.68 0.96
CA ALA A 339 -11.54 30.86 1.91
C ALA A 339 -11.74 32.33 2.27
N TYR A 340 -10.65 33.07 2.49
CA TYR A 340 -10.69 34.52 2.70
C TYR A 340 -11.32 35.25 1.51
N LEU A 341 -10.86 34.95 0.29
CA LEU A 341 -11.39 35.56 -0.94
C LEU A 341 -12.88 35.25 -1.13
N LEU A 342 -13.28 33.99 -0.98
CA LEU A 342 -14.68 33.61 -1.16
C LEU A 342 -15.59 34.24 -0.10
N SER A 343 -15.11 34.33 1.15
CA SER A 343 -15.85 34.95 2.26
C SER A 343 -15.96 36.46 2.10
N SER A 344 -14.91 37.14 1.64
CA SER A 344 -14.95 38.60 1.40
C SER A 344 -15.90 38.98 0.27
N LEU A 345 -16.18 38.04 -0.64
CA LEU A 345 -17.13 38.19 -1.74
C LEU A 345 -18.55 37.68 -1.39
N GLU A 346 -18.86 37.40 -0.12
CA GLU A 346 -20.18 36.92 0.30
C GLU A 346 -21.31 37.87 -0.11
N HIS A 347 -21.10 39.18 0.01
CA HIS A 347 -22.07 40.20 -0.41
C HIS A 347 -22.34 40.19 -1.94
N TYR A 348 -21.43 39.60 -2.73
CA TYR A 348 -21.57 39.43 -4.18
C TYR A 348 -22.04 38.01 -4.55
N ALA A 349 -22.75 37.32 -3.64
CA ALA A 349 -23.27 35.96 -3.84
C ALA A 349 -24.00 35.76 -5.19
N MET A 350 -24.70 36.78 -5.68
CA MET A 350 -25.39 36.77 -6.97
C MET A 350 -24.42 36.50 -8.14
N TYR A 351 -23.21 37.05 -8.09
CA TYR A 351 -22.20 36.90 -9.15
C TYR A 351 -21.23 35.74 -8.88
N THR A 352 -20.96 35.42 -7.62
CA THR A 352 -20.09 34.28 -7.29
C THR A 352 -20.78 32.94 -7.53
N LYS A 353 -22.12 32.85 -7.38
CA LYS A 353 -22.89 31.64 -7.65
C LYS A 353 -22.74 31.09 -9.07
N PRO A 354 -22.94 31.86 -10.15
CA PRO A 354 -22.72 31.37 -11.51
C PRO A 354 -21.23 31.04 -11.76
N ALA A 355 -20.28 31.80 -11.19
CA ALA A 355 -18.86 31.50 -11.32
C ALA A 355 -18.50 30.13 -10.73
N VAL A 356 -18.98 29.82 -9.51
CA VAL A 356 -18.77 28.50 -8.89
C VAL A 356 -19.56 27.41 -9.64
N SER A 357 -20.70 27.73 -10.23
CA SER A 357 -21.46 26.79 -11.08
C SER A 357 -20.68 26.44 -12.37
N VAL A 358 -20.01 27.40 -13.01
CA VAL A 358 -19.13 27.15 -14.16
C VAL A 358 -17.92 26.31 -13.73
N TYR A 359 -17.34 26.60 -12.58
CA TYR A 359 -16.24 25.80 -12.03
C TYR A 359 -16.64 24.34 -11.78
N THR A 360 -17.77 24.10 -11.10
CA THR A 360 -18.28 22.74 -10.83
C THR A 360 -18.64 22.01 -12.12
N LEU A 361 -19.13 22.72 -13.14
CA LEU A 361 -19.34 22.17 -14.49
C LEU A 361 -18.04 21.67 -15.12
N ILE A 362 -16.99 22.51 -15.12
CA ILE A 362 -15.66 22.14 -15.64
C ILE A 362 -15.14 20.90 -14.91
N LEU A 363 -15.29 20.86 -13.59
CA LEU A 363 -14.80 19.75 -12.80
C LEU A 363 -15.61 18.46 -13.02
N GLY A 364 -16.93 18.58 -13.19
CA GLY A 364 -17.80 17.49 -13.64
C GLY A 364 -17.33 16.90 -14.96
N ILE A 365 -17.02 17.73 -15.96
CA ILE A 365 -16.48 17.29 -17.26
C ILE A 365 -15.10 16.61 -17.09
N VAL A 366 -14.23 17.13 -16.22
CA VAL A 366 -12.93 16.51 -15.93
C VAL A 366 -13.10 15.13 -15.29
N ILE A 367 -14.03 14.97 -14.34
CA ILE A 367 -14.33 13.68 -13.71
C ILE A 367 -14.90 12.71 -14.75
N PHE A 368 -15.78 13.17 -15.64
CA PHE A 368 -16.34 12.35 -16.73
C PHE A 368 -15.24 11.84 -17.68
N ARG A 369 -14.37 12.73 -18.18
CA ARG A 369 -13.23 12.35 -19.06
C ARG A 369 -12.29 11.35 -18.39
N LYS A 370 -12.08 11.49 -17.07
CA LYS A 370 -11.28 10.52 -16.29
C LYS A 370 -11.94 9.16 -16.20
N ALA A 371 -13.25 9.11 -15.98
CA ALA A 371 -14.01 7.85 -15.95
C ALA A 371 -13.87 7.06 -17.26
N LEU A 372 -13.77 7.76 -18.40
CA LEU A 372 -13.55 7.15 -19.71
C LEU A 372 -12.11 6.66 -19.93
N SER A 373 -11.12 7.31 -19.33
CA SER A 373 -9.69 7.09 -19.60
C SER A 373 -8.95 6.21 -18.58
N LEU A 374 -9.67 5.58 -17.64
CA LEU A 374 -9.11 4.69 -16.59
C LEU A 374 -8.20 3.55 -17.11
N LYS A 375 -8.23 3.22 -18.41
CA LYS A 375 -7.42 2.16 -19.05
C LYS A 375 -6.15 2.64 -19.78
N LYS A 376 -5.85 3.95 -19.88
CA LYS A 376 -4.73 4.45 -20.72
C LYS A 376 -3.36 4.35 -20.02
N LYS A 377 -2.29 4.06 -20.78
CA LYS A 377 -0.90 3.91 -20.31
C LYS A 377 -0.39 5.17 -19.60
N ARG A 378 0.29 4.97 -18.48
CA ARG A 378 0.83 6.03 -17.59
C ARG A 378 2.08 6.68 -18.20
N THR A 379 2.21 7.99 -18.08
CA THR A 379 3.44 8.72 -18.39
C THR A 379 4.45 8.60 -17.25
N GLU A 380 5.71 8.33 -17.56
CA GLU A 380 6.79 8.13 -16.55
C GLU A 380 7.35 9.45 -15.98
N SER A 381 6.91 10.60 -16.48
CA SER A 381 7.46 11.90 -16.05
C SER A 381 6.96 12.28 -14.66
N LYS A 382 7.89 12.33 -13.71
CA LYS A 382 7.62 12.76 -12.33
C LYS A 382 7.33 14.26 -12.30
N ILE A 383 6.20 14.64 -11.69
CA ILE A 383 5.86 16.05 -11.48
C ILE A 383 6.83 16.67 -10.46
N LYS A 384 7.55 17.70 -10.93
CA LYS A 384 8.59 18.39 -10.15
C LYS A 384 8.03 19.47 -9.20
N ARG A 385 6.94 20.16 -9.58
CA ARG A 385 6.37 21.29 -8.83
C ARG A 385 5.19 20.90 -7.93
N ILE A 386 5.46 20.09 -6.91
CA ILE A 386 4.44 19.56 -5.99
C ILE A 386 3.88 20.65 -5.08
N SER A 387 4.73 21.56 -4.60
CA SER A 387 4.30 22.64 -3.71
C SER A 387 3.31 23.58 -4.39
N LEU A 388 3.52 23.89 -5.68
CA LEU A 388 2.60 24.69 -6.47
C LEU A 388 1.26 23.96 -6.70
N LEU A 389 1.31 22.63 -6.88
CA LEU A 389 0.11 21.79 -6.95
C LEU A 389 -0.67 21.82 -5.63
N GLY A 390 0.03 21.79 -4.49
CA GLY A 390 -0.57 21.95 -3.17
C GLY A 390 -1.24 23.31 -3.02
N LEU A 391 -0.53 24.39 -3.33
CA LEU A 391 -1.05 25.76 -3.24
C LEU A 391 -2.28 25.98 -4.13
N GLY A 392 -2.16 25.69 -5.42
CA GLY A 392 -3.28 25.82 -6.36
C GLY A 392 -4.44 24.89 -6.02
N GLY A 393 -4.13 23.67 -5.58
CA GLY A 393 -5.12 22.69 -5.13
C GLY A 393 -5.93 23.20 -3.94
N GLY A 394 -5.28 23.73 -2.90
CA GLY A 394 -5.95 24.26 -1.71
C GLY A 394 -6.80 25.49 -2.01
N PHE A 395 -6.28 26.41 -2.84
CA PHE A 395 -7.01 27.60 -3.27
C PHE A 395 -8.29 27.24 -4.04
N ILE A 396 -8.16 26.37 -5.03
CA ILE A 396 -9.29 25.91 -5.86
C ILE A 396 -10.30 25.12 -5.02
N ASP A 397 -9.84 24.29 -4.06
CA ASP A 397 -10.73 23.56 -3.15
C ASP A 397 -11.58 24.54 -2.32
N ALA A 398 -10.97 25.57 -1.74
CA ALA A 398 -11.67 26.55 -0.91
C ALA A 398 -12.65 27.45 -1.71
N VAL A 399 -12.23 27.98 -2.86
CA VAL A 399 -13.08 28.85 -3.69
C VAL A 399 -14.21 28.07 -4.35
N GLY A 400 -13.90 26.86 -4.82
CA GLY A 400 -14.84 25.99 -5.53
C GLY A 400 -15.69 25.10 -4.63
N GLY A 401 -15.43 25.08 -3.33
CA GLY A 401 -16.02 24.15 -2.37
C GLY A 401 -15.74 22.68 -2.71
N GLY A 402 -14.57 22.39 -3.27
CA GLY A 402 -14.18 21.08 -3.77
C GLY A 402 -13.20 21.18 -4.93
N GLY A 403 -12.36 20.17 -5.15
CA GLY A 403 -11.34 20.21 -6.22
C GLY A 403 -10.06 19.47 -5.88
N TRP A 404 -9.72 19.37 -4.60
CA TRP A 404 -8.45 18.80 -4.14
C TRP A 404 -8.21 17.37 -4.65
N GLY A 405 -9.16 16.46 -4.44
CA GLY A 405 -9.02 15.07 -4.90
C GLY A 405 -9.00 14.97 -6.43
N SER A 406 -9.91 15.65 -7.11
CA SER A 406 -9.96 15.68 -8.58
C SER A 406 -8.75 16.32 -9.24
N ILE A 407 -8.01 17.20 -8.56
CA ILE A 407 -6.83 17.89 -9.11
C ILE A 407 -5.56 17.25 -8.55
N VAL A 408 -5.30 17.39 -7.26
CA VAL A 408 -4.04 17.00 -6.61
C VAL A 408 -3.82 15.49 -6.68
N LEU A 409 -4.76 14.67 -6.20
CA LEU A 409 -4.59 13.22 -6.20
C LEU A 409 -4.44 12.67 -7.61
N SER A 410 -5.32 13.09 -8.52
CA SER A 410 -5.26 12.62 -9.91
C SER A 410 -3.96 13.00 -10.61
N THR A 411 -3.45 14.21 -10.35
CA THR A 411 -2.21 14.74 -10.92
C THR A 411 -1.00 13.99 -10.37
N LEU A 412 -0.99 13.67 -9.07
CA LEU A 412 0.06 12.86 -8.44
C LEU A 412 0.12 11.44 -9.04
N ILE A 413 -1.04 10.81 -9.24
CA ILE A 413 -1.14 9.47 -9.84
C ILE A 413 -0.74 9.51 -11.32
N ALA A 414 -1.18 10.52 -12.07
CA ALA A 414 -0.80 10.72 -13.46
C ALA A 414 0.71 10.98 -13.62
N GLY A 415 1.32 11.64 -12.64
CA GLY A 415 2.77 11.87 -12.53
C GLY A 415 3.59 10.67 -12.04
N GLY A 416 3.04 9.45 -12.15
CA GLY A 416 3.74 8.20 -11.87
C GLY A 416 3.91 7.86 -10.38
N ARG A 417 3.30 8.61 -9.45
CA ARG A 417 3.35 8.24 -8.02
C ARG A 417 2.44 7.07 -7.72
N HIS A 418 2.86 6.25 -6.76
CA HIS A 418 2.11 5.08 -6.35
C HIS A 418 0.72 5.47 -5.81
N PRO A 419 -0.39 4.90 -6.33
CA PRO A 419 -1.75 5.33 -5.97
C PRO A 419 -2.08 5.22 -4.48
N ARG A 420 -1.71 4.11 -3.84
CA ARG A 420 -1.98 3.86 -2.41
C ARG A 420 -1.35 4.91 -1.49
N PHE A 421 -0.09 5.27 -1.75
CA PHE A 421 0.64 6.26 -0.94
C PHE A 421 0.20 7.69 -1.26
N SER A 422 -0.15 7.96 -2.52
CA SER A 422 -0.69 9.26 -2.94
C SER A 422 -2.05 9.52 -2.30
N LEU A 423 -2.95 8.53 -2.31
CA LEU A 423 -4.26 8.62 -1.68
C LEU A 423 -4.15 8.86 -0.17
N GLY A 424 -3.35 8.06 0.54
CA GLY A 424 -3.16 8.19 1.97
C GLY A 424 -2.59 9.55 2.38
N THR A 425 -1.55 10.02 1.69
CA THR A 425 -0.98 11.35 1.93
C THR A 425 -1.97 12.48 1.62
N VAL A 426 -2.68 12.41 0.48
CA VAL A 426 -3.68 13.43 0.10
C VAL A 426 -4.80 13.53 1.12
N LYS A 427 -5.34 12.40 1.59
CA LYS A 427 -6.40 12.36 2.61
C LYS A 427 -5.94 12.99 3.93
N LEU A 428 -4.75 12.61 4.39
CA LEU A 428 -4.19 13.18 5.62
C LEU A 428 -3.89 14.68 5.48
N SER A 429 -3.30 15.13 4.36
CA SER A 429 -3.08 16.57 4.10
C SER A 429 -4.40 17.34 4.07
N ARG A 430 -5.45 16.78 3.45
CA ARG A 430 -6.76 17.41 3.33
C ARG A 430 -7.41 17.68 4.68
N PHE A 431 -7.24 16.81 5.67
CA PHE A 431 -7.73 17.05 7.03
C PHE A 431 -7.26 18.40 7.58
N PHE A 432 -5.95 18.66 7.53
CA PHE A 432 -5.37 19.91 8.05
C PHE A 432 -5.71 21.13 7.18
N ILE A 433 -5.73 20.94 5.86
CA ILE A 433 -6.10 22.02 4.92
C ILE A 433 -7.56 22.44 5.13
N ALA A 434 -8.47 21.47 5.24
CA ALA A 434 -9.88 21.69 5.51
C ALA A 434 -10.08 22.33 6.89
N LEU A 435 -9.32 21.92 7.91
CA LEU A 435 -9.36 22.54 9.24
C LEU A 435 -9.02 24.03 9.18
N MET A 436 -7.93 24.40 8.51
CA MET A 436 -7.52 25.80 8.39
C MET A 436 -8.46 26.62 7.52
N GLY A 437 -8.93 26.08 6.39
CA GLY A 437 -9.93 26.75 5.55
C GLY A 437 -11.27 26.96 6.28
N SER A 438 -11.72 25.95 7.03
CA SER A 438 -12.92 26.02 7.87
C SER A 438 -12.81 27.09 8.94
N LEU A 439 -11.66 27.19 9.60
CA LEU A 439 -11.40 28.24 10.58
C LEU A 439 -11.54 29.63 9.94
N THR A 440 -10.95 29.84 8.75
CA THR A 440 -11.08 31.10 8.02
C THR A 440 -12.53 31.42 7.65
N PHE A 441 -13.31 30.45 7.18
CA PHE A 441 -14.73 30.65 6.88
C PHE A 441 -15.53 31.02 8.13
N ILE A 442 -15.35 30.29 9.23
CA ILE A 442 -16.06 30.54 10.50
C ILE A 442 -15.73 31.94 11.03
N THR A 443 -14.48 32.39 10.91
CA THR A 443 -14.09 33.72 11.41
C THR A 443 -14.53 34.86 10.50
N MET A 444 -14.73 34.62 9.20
CA MET A 444 -15.03 35.66 8.22
C MET A 444 -16.51 35.80 7.89
N LEU A 445 -17.27 34.71 7.91
CA LEU A 445 -18.69 34.72 7.59
C LEU A 445 -19.49 35.27 8.76
N LYS A 446 -20.39 36.23 8.48
CA LYS A 446 -21.28 36.81 9.50
C LYS A 446 -22.52 35.95 9.76
N SER A 447 -22.91 35.16 8.76
CA SER A 447 -24.06 34.27 8.82
C SER A 447 -23.74 32.97 8.10
N ALA A 448 -24.24 31.86 8.64
CA ALA A 448 -24.10 30.55 8.03
C ALA A 448 -25.40 29.77 8.10
N HIS A 449 -25.64 28.94 7.09
CA HIS A 449 -26.74 27.97 7.09
C HIS A 449 -26.39 26.77 7.97
N TRP A 450 -26.36 26.96 9.29
CA TRP A 450 -25.93 25.96 10.25
C TRP A 450 -26.71 24.65 10.16
N ASP A 451 -28.01 24.68 9.85
CA ASP A 451 -28.82 23.48 9.65
C ASP A 451 -28.26 22.59 8.53
N ALA A 452 -27.93 23.20 7.40
CA ALA A 452 -27.34 22.48 6.26
C ALA A 452 -25.93 21.99 6.57
N VAL A 453 -25.11 22.83 7.22
CA VAL A 453 -23.73 22.50 7.61
C VAL A 453 -23.72 21.33 8.58
N ALA A 454 -24.54 21.38 9.64
CA ALA A 454 -24.65 20.33 10.64
C ALA A 454 -25.12 19.02 10.02
N GLY A 455 -26.16 19.06 9.18
CA GLY A 455 -26.63 17.89 8.43
C GLY A 455 -25.49 17.26 7.62
N LEU A 456 -24.79 18.06 6.82
CA LEU A 456 -23.70 17.59 5.97
C LEU A 456 -22.55 16.96 6.76
N VAL A 457 -22.14 17.59 7.87
CA VAL A 457 -21.07 17.11 8.76
C VAL A 457 -21.45 15.78 9.40
N ILE A 458 -22.64 15.69 10.00
CA ILE A 458 -23.11 14.49 10.70
C ILE A 458 -23.27 13.34 9.70
N GLY A 459 -23.90 13.59 8.55
CA GLY A 459 -24.08 12.59 7.50
C GLY A 459 -22.74 12.03 7.02
N SER A 460 -21.75 12.90 6.83
CA SER A 460 -20.40 12.51 6.40
C SER A 460 -19.65 11.70 7.46
N ALA A 461 -19.80 12.06 8.74
CA ALA A 461 -19.21 11.33 9.85
C ALA A 461 -19.77 9.91 9.95
N LEU A 462 -21.09 9.74 9.81
CA LEU A 462 -21.76 8.43 9.83
C LEU A 462 -21.36 7.55 8.63
N ALA A 463 -21.20 8.15 7.45
CA ALA A 463 -20.81 7.42 6.24
C ALA A 463 -19.35 6.95 6.25
N SER A 464 -18.44 7.71 6.87
CA SER A 464 -16.99 7.47 6.76
C SER A 464 -16.53 6.05 7.16
N PRO A 465 -16.99 5.45 8.28
CA PRO A 465 -16.66 4.07 8.65
C PRO A 465 -17.24 3.02 7.68
N VAL A 466 -18.41 3.31 7.11
CA VAL A 466 -19.12 2.41 6.19
C VAL A 466 -18.45 2.43 4.82
N ALA A 467 -18.08 3.62 4.34
CA ALA A 467 -17.43 3.83 3.06
C ALA A 467 -16.13 3.01 2.94
N ALA A 468 -15.34 2.97 4.02
CA ALA A 468 -14.10 2.20 4.09
C ALA A 468 -14.31 0.67 3.95
N LYS A 469 -15.49 0.15 4.30
CA LYS A 469 -15.81 -1.29 4.17
C LYS A 469 -16.38 -1.66 2.80
N ILE A 470 -17.09 -0.73 2.15
CA ILE A 470 -17.84 -0.97 0.91
C ILE A 470 -17.03 -0.60 -0.35
N SER A 471 -15.99 0.24 -0.22
CA SER A 471 -15.20 0.78 -1.34
C SER A 471 -14.68 -0.25 -2.35
N ASN A 472 -14.43 -1.49 -1.94
CA ASN A 472 -13.93 -2.56 -2.81
C ASN A 472 -15.01 -3.30 -3.63
N LYS A 473 -16.31 -3.05 -3.38
CA LYS A 473 -17.42 -3.81 -3.99
C LYS A 473 -18.07 -3.12 -5.19
N ILE A 474 -17.81 -1.84 -5.42
CA ILE A 474 -18.49 -1.05 -6.46
C ILE A 474 -17.47 -0.57 -7.49
N SER A 475 -17.83 -0.61 -8.77
CA SER A 475 -16.94 -0.13 -9.82
C SER A 475 -16.77 1.39 -9.74
N ALA A 476 -15.54 1.85 -9.45
CA ALA A 476 -15.20 3.27 -9.38
C ALA A 476 -15.58 4.03 -10.67
N LYS A 477 -15.50 3.36 -11.83
CA LYS A 477 -15.93 3.91 -13.11
C LYS A 477 -17.42 4.27 -13.12
N ALA A 478 -18.30 3.37 -12.67
CA ALA A 478 -19.74 3.61 -12.69
C ALA A 478 -20.13 4.77 -11.78
N ILE A 479 -19.55 4.83 -10.58
CA ILE A 479 -19.82 5.93 -9.65
C ILE A 479 -19.31 7.25 -10.23
N MET A 480 -18.08 7.30 -10.77
CA MET A 480 -17.55 8.51 -11.41
C MET A 480 -18.42 9.00 -12.56
N MET A 481 -18.92 8.09 -13.41
CA MET A 481 -19.85 8.45 -14.49
C MET A 481 -21.15 9.04 -13.93
N ALA A 482 -21.82 8.33 -13.01
CA ALA A 482 -23.07 8.79 -12.42
C ALA A 482 -22.94 10.17 -11.75
N VAL A 483 -21.91 10.33 -10.91
CA VAL A 483 -21.63 11.61 -10.23
C VAL A 483 -21.37 12.73 -11.23
N SER A 484 -20.51 12.50 -12.22
CA SER A 484 -20.18 13.55 -13.18
C SER A 484 -21.37 13.99 -14.02
N ILE A 485 -22.27 13.07 -14.41
CA ILE A 485 -23.49 13.40 -15.15
C ILE A 485 -24.41 14.28 -14.29
N ILE A 486 -24.62 13.91 -13.02
CA ILE A 486 -25.46 14.67 -12.09
C ILE A 486 -24.87 16.07 -11.87
N VAL A 487 -23.57 16.16 -11.59
CA VAL A 487 -22.89 17.45 -11.38
C VAL A 487 -23.02 18.33 -12.62
N VAL A 488 -22.73 17.80 -13.81
CA VAL A 488 -22.85 18.55 -15.06
C VAL A 488 -24.29 19.05 -15.27
N ALA A 489 -25.29 18.19 -15.09
CA ALA A 489 -26.70 18.55 -15.28
C ALA A 489 -27.15 19.66 -14.32
N ILE A 490 -26.80 19.56 -13.04
CA ILE A 490 -27.18 20.56 -12.03
C ILE A 490 -26.43 21.87 -12.27
N SER A 491 -25.14 21.83 -12.58
CA SER A 491 -24.36 23.03 -12.87
C SER A 491 -24.86 23.75 -14.12
N VAL A 492 -25.21 23.03 -15.19
CA VAL A 492 -25.82 23.60 -16.41
C VAL A 492 -27.16 24.26 -16.07
N ARG A 493 -28.04 23.58 -15.32
CA ARG A 493 -29.32 24.16 -14.89
C ARG A 493 -29.12 25.43 -14.06
N SER A 494 -28.14 25.44 -13.15
CA SER A 494 -27.80 26.62 -12.33
C SER A 494 -27.38 27.80 -13.20
N ILE A 495 -26.55 27.57 -14.22
CA ILE A 495 -26.07 28.60 -15.15
C ILE A 495 -27.22 29.12 -16.01
N ILE A 496 -28.06 28.24 -16.57
CA ILE A 496 -29.22 28.63 -17.38
C ILE A 496 -30.19 29.49 -16.55
N ASN A 497 -30.50 29.07 -15.33
CA ASN A 497 -31.38 29.83 -14.44
C ASN A 497 -30.82 31.21 -14.08
N PHE A 498 -29.50 31.36 -14.00
CA PHE A 498 -28.88 32.67 -13.81
C PHE A 498 -29.07 33.53 -15.07
N LEU A 499 -28.73 33.00 -16.25
CA LEU A 499 -28.88 33.74 -17.51
C LEU A 499 -30.31 34.23 -17.74
N LEU A 500 -31.31 33.37 -17.54
CA LEU A 500 -32.74 33.70 -17.69
C LEU A 500 -33.27 34.71 -16.67
N LYS A 501 -32.58 34.91 -15.53
CA LYS A 501 -32.96 35.90 -14.51
C LYS A 501 -32.28 37.25 -14.72
N THR A 502 -31.21 37.28 -15.50
CA THR A 502 -30.35 38.47 -15.68
C THR A 502 -30.56 39.12 -17.04
N PHE A 503 -30.85 38.33 -18.07
CA PHE A 503 -31.19 38.75 -19.43
C PHE A 503 -32.61 38.27 -19.75
#